data_AF-E8K0U1-F1
#
_entry.id   AF-E8K0U1-F1
#
_cell.length_a   1.000
_cell.length_b   1.000
_cell.length_c   1.000
_cell.angle_alpha   90.00
_cell.angle_beta   90.00
_cell.angle_gamma   90.00
#
_symmetry.space_group_name_H-M   'P 1'
#
loop_
_entity.id
_entity.type
_entity.pdbx_description
1 polymer ?
#
loop_
_entity_poly.entity_id
_entity_poly.type
_entity_poly.pdbx_seq_one_letter_code
_entity_poly.pdbx_strand_id
1 'polypeptide(L)'
;MKRNEFGFVLPNLYYQFLSEWDEVDPYEIGDSGICLYAKEDLLERNETYQIEVDEPDFFLIGQEGDLAYFIKKNADDCIYENDLGALGSLEMQKVATNVYDFIDKVLEEEL
;
A
#
# COMPACT_ATOMS: atom_id res chain seq x y z
N MET A 1 19.52 0.17 8.41
CA MET A 1 18.41 0.97 7.85
C MET A 1 17.85 1.86 8.94
N LYS A 2 17.46 3.10 8.62
CA LYS A 2 16.80 4.01 9.58
C LYS A 2 15.29 3.72 9.56
N ARG A 3 14.65 3.77 10.73
CA ARG A 3 13.18 3.72 10.82
C ARG A 3 12.60 5.01 10.23
N ASN A 4 11.49 4.87 9.52
CA ASN A 4 10.68 5.97 8.99
C ASN A 4 9.80 6.58 10.11
N GLU A 5 8.99 7.58 9.77
CA GLU A 5 8.02 8.20 10.68
C GLU A 5 6.92 7.26 11.17
N PHE A 6 6.65 6.18 10.43
CA PHE A 6 5.71 5.11 10.78
C PHE A 6 6.31 4.07 11.75
N GLY A 7 7.58 4.21 12.15
CA GLY A 7 8.22 3.35 13.14
C GLY A 7 8.79 2.03 12.60
N PHE A 8 8.83 1.82 11.28
CA PHE A 8 9.43 0.63 10.65
C PHE A 8 10.35 1.00 9.47
N VAL A 9 10.86 0.03 8.73
CA VAL A 9 11.60 0.28 7.48
C VAL A 9 10.68 0.03 6.30
N LEU A 10 10.40 1.10 5.51
CA LEU A 10 9.65 0.95 4.25
C LEU A 10 10.46 0.07 3.29
N PRO A 11 9.79 -0.71 2.43
CA PRO A 11 10.43 -1.26 1.25
C PRO A 11 11.08 -0.16 0.40
N ASN A 12 12.20 -0.50 -0.24
CA ASN A 12 13.07 0.50 -0.87
C ASN A 12 12.36 1.18 -2.05
N LEU A 13 11.67 0.41 -2.89
CA LEU A 13 10.99 0.93 -4.07
C LEU A 13 9.73 1.70 -3.69
N TYR A 14 9.03 1.29 -2.63
CA TYR A 14 7.89 2.07 -2.13
C TYR A 14 8.34 3.39 -1.49
N TYR A 15 9.46 3.42 -0.77
CA TYR A 15 10.06 4.66 -0.28
C TYR A 15 10.48 5.58 -1.43
N GLN A 16 11.05 5.01 -2.50
CA GLN A 16 11.41 5.78 -3.69
C GLN A 16 10.17 6.39 -4.34
N PHE A 17 9.11 5.61 -4.54
CA PHE A 17 7.83 6.08 -5.05
C PHE A 17 7.29 7.27 -4.24
N LEU A 18 7.22 7.16 -2.91
CA LEU A 18 6.78 8.28 -2.05
C LEU A 18 7.69 9.51 -2.10
N SER A 19 8.96 9.35 -2.49
CA SER A 19 9.90 10.46 -2.61
C SER A 19 9.82 11.15 -3.97
N GLU A 20 9.39 10.42 -5.01
CA GLU A 20 9.13 10.94 -6.36
C GLU A 20 7.78 11.66 -6.41
N TRP A 21 6.81 11.18 -5.64
CA TRP A 21 5.46 11.71 -5.52
C TRP A 21 5.29 12.46 -4.19
N ASP A 22 5.84 13.67 -4.11
CA ASP A 22 5.71 14.58 -2.94
C ASP A 22 4.44 15.44 -3.01
N GLU A 23 3.36 14.90 -3.59
CA GLU A 23 2.06 15.56 -3.65
C GLU A 23 1.19 15.18 -2.44
N VAL A 24 0.29 16.10 -2.06
CA VAL A 24 -0.67 15.91 -0.96
C VAL A 24 -1.87 15.07 -1.42
N ASP A 25 -2.08 14.96 -2.73
CA ASP A 25 -3.18 14.20 -3.30
C ASP A 25 -2.82 12.72 -3.49
N PRO A 26 -3.79 11.80 -3.31
CA PRO A 26 -3.61 10.39 -3.64
C PRO A 26 -3.16 10.19 -5.09
N TYR A 27 -2.33 9.18 -5.32
CA TYR A 27 -1.94 8.76 -6.66
C TYR A 27 -3.03 7.85 -7.24
N GLU A 28 -3.80 8.38 -8.18
CA GLU A 28 -4.80 7.62 -8.94
C GLU A 28 -4.10 6.84 -10.06
N ILE A 29 -4.34 5.52 -10.13
CA ILE A 29 -3.77 4.68 -11.18
C ILE A 29 -4.73 4.63 -12.37
N GLY A 30 -4.52 5.48 -13.37
CA GLY A 30 -5.35 5.51 -14.57
C GLY A 30 -6.83 5.79 -14.26
N ASP A 31 -7.74 5.06 -14.90
CA ASP A 31 -9.19 5.11 -14.65
C ASP A 31 -9.67 3.93 -13.76
N SER A 32 -8.74 3.21 -13.11
CA SER A 32 -9.01 1.92 -12.46
C SER A 32 -9.86 2.03 -11.20
N GLY A 33 -9.93 3.23 -10.62
CA GLY A 33 -10.52 3.45 -9.30
C GLY A 33 -9.60 3.06 -8.14
N ILE A 34 -8.38 2.60 -8.41
CA ILE A 34 -7.35 2.36 -7.40
C ILE A 34 -6.63 3.68 -7.08
N CYS A 35 -6.65 4.05 -5.81
CA CYS A 35 -5.85 5.16 -5.29
C CYS A 35 -4.79 4.68 -4.29
N LEU A 36 -3.54 5.08 -4.51
CA LEU A 36 -2.47 4.95 -3.53
C LEU A 36 -2.42 6.21 -2.67
N TYR A 37 -2.35 6.05 -1.36
CA TYR A 37 -2.45 7.16 -0.44
C TYR A 37 -1.25 8.10 -0.51
N ALA A 38 -1.55 9.39 -0.39
CA ALA A 38 -0.55 10.40 -0.11
C ALA A 38 0.16 10.08 1.20
N LYS A 39 1.42 10.49 1.29
CA LYS A 39 2.28 10.16 2.42
C LYS A 39 1.68 10.61 3.76
N GLU A 40 1.03 11.77 3.78
CA GLU A 40 0.43 12.38 4.97
C GLU A 40 -0.77 11.57 5.51
N ASP A 41 -1.48 10.88 4.62
CA ASP A 41 -2.68 10.09 4.97
C ASP A 41 -2.36 8.69 5.46
N LEU A 42 -1.17 8.16 5.14
CA LEU A 42 -0.81 6.77 5.42
C LEU A 42 -1.02 6.39 6.89
N LEU A 43 -0.62 7.26 7.82
CA LEU A 43 -0.78 6.98 9.25
C LEU A 43 -2.26 6.97 9.65
N GLU A 44 -3.02 8.01 9.27
CA GLU A 44 -4.45 8.13 9.61
C GLU A 44 -5.25 6.94 9.07
N ARG A 45 -4.98 6.52 7.83
CA ARG A 45 -5.67 5.39 7.20
C ARG A 45 -5.35 4.07 7.92
N ASN A 46 -4.09 3.82 8.27
CA ASN A 46 -3.72 2.61 9.01
C ASN A 46 -4.33 2.58 10.43
N GLU A 47 -4.48 3.75 11.08
CA GLU A 47 -5.17 3.86 12.36
C GLU A 47 -6.67 3.62 12.23
N THR A 48 -7.31 4.21 11.21
CA THR A 48 -8.76 4.09 10.96
C THR A 48 -9.20 2.64 10.77
N TYR A 49 -8.41 1.87 10.01
CA TYR A 49 -8.68 0.45 9.75
C TYR A 49 -8.00 -0.51 10.75
N GLN A 50 -7.41 0.02 11.82
CA GLN A 50 -6.77 -0.78 12.87
C GLN A 50 -5.75 -1.81 12.35
N ILE A 51 -5.01 -1.48 11.28
CA ILE A 51 -4.10 -2.42 10.60
C ILE A 51 -3.04 -2.98 11.56
N GLU A 52 -2.54 -2.17 12.49
CA GLU A 52 -1.57 -2.63 13.50
C GLU A 52 -2.14 -3.72 14.44
N VAL A 53 -3.46 -3.77 14.63
CA VAL A 53 -4.12 -4.77 15.47
C VAL A 53 -4.39 -6.04 14.68
N ASP A 54 -4.99 -5.91 13.50
CA ASP A 54 -5.48 -7.05 12.73
C ASP A 54 -4.38 -7.68 11.86
N GLU A 55 -3.46 -6.87 11.34
CA GLU A 55 -2.40 -7.26 10.39
C GLU A 55 -1.05 -6.57 10.71
N PRO A 56 -0.43 -6.84 11.89
CA PRO A 56 0.71 -6.08 12.42
C PRO A 56 1.96 -6.10 11.53
N ASP A 57 2.12 -7.12 10.69
CA ASP A 57 3.24 -7.23 9.75
C ASP A 57 3.04 -6.38 8.48
N PHE A 58 1.83 -5.87 8.24
CA PHE A 58 1.46 -5.16 7.02
C PHE A 58 1.16 -3.69 7.29
N PHE A 59 1.18 -2.91 6.22
CA PHE A 59 0.89 -1.49 6.23
C PHE A 59 0.07 -1.14 5.00
N LEU A 60 -1.10 -0.54 5.21
CA LEU A 60 -2.04 -0.15 4.18
C LEU A 60 -1.48 1.04 3.38
N ILE A 61 -1.52 0.95 2.06
CA ILE A 61 -0.94 1.94 1.15
C ILE A 61 -1.93 2.49 0.10
N GLY A 62 -3.11 1.89 -0.03
CA GLY A 62 -4.11 2.30 -1.02
C GLY A 62 -5.32 1.37 -1.04
N GLN A 63 -6.33 1.69 -1.85
CA GLN A 63 -7.55 0.88 -1.97
C GLN A 63 -8.30 1.11 -3.30
N GLU A 64 -9.17 0.16 -3.63
CA GLU A 64 -10.25 0.24 -4.61
C GLU A 64 -11.55 -0.22 -3.91
N GLY A 65 -12.35 0.74 -3.43
CA GLY A 65 -13.49 0.41 -2.58
C GLY A 65 -13.04 -0.30 -1.29
N ASP A 66 -13.52 -1.53 -1.08
CA ASP A 66 -13.18 -2.37 0.08
C ASP A 66 -11.92 -3.25 -0.15
N LEU A 67 -11.43 -3.34 -1.39
CA LEU A 67 -10.17 -4.03 -1.70
C LEU A 67 -9.02 -3.10 -1.35
N ALA A 68 -8.12 -3.55 -0.48
CA ALA A 68 -7.01 -2.77 0.02
C ALA A 68 -5.66 -3.34 -0.40
N TYR A 69 -4.69 -2.44 -0.58
CA TYR A 69 -3.33 -2.78 -0.97
C TYR A 69 -2.33 -2.47 0.14
N PHE A 70 -1.38 -3.37 0.32
CA PHE A 70 -0.47 -3.39 1.45
C PHE A 70 0.98 -3.61 1.03
N ILE A 71 1.88 -3.09 1.85
CA ILE A 71 3.29 -3.51 1.90
C ILE A 71 3.53 -4.30 3.18
N LYS A 72 4.57 -5.15 3.18
CA LYS A 72 5.03 -5.83 4.39
C LYS A 72 6.15 -5.04 5.07
N LYS A 73 6.01 -4.78 6.37
CA LYS A 73 6.98 -4.00 7.17
C LYS A 73 8.31 -4.73 7.25
N ASN A 74 9.42 -4.01 7.06
CA ASN A 74 10.79 -4.55 7.18
C ASN A 74 11.09 -5.76 6.27
N ALA A 75 10.39 -5.86 5.14
CA ALA A 75 10.45 -7.02 4.26
C ALA A 75 10.85 -6.63 2.82
N ASP A 76 10.33 -7.36 1.84
CA ASP A 76 10.55 -7.14 0.41
C ASP A 76 9.69 -6.00 -0.15
N ASP A 77 9.88 -5.68 -1.42
CA ASP A 77 9.16 -4.64 -2.13
C ASP A 77 7.75 -5.05 -2.59
N CYS A 78 7.30 -6.28 -2.32
CA CYS A 78 6.06 -6.80 -2.88
C CYS A 78 4.83 -6.03 -2.42
N ILE A 79 3.83 -5.99 -3.30
CA ILE A 79 2.49 -5.48 -3.00
C ILE A 79 1.57 -6.66 -2.75
N TYR A 80 0.76 -6.52 -1.70
CA TYR A 80 -0.22 -7.49 -1.27
C TYR A 80 -1.61 -6.87 -1.31
N GLU A 81 -2.64 -7.69 -1.44
CA GLU A 81 -4.03 -7.26 -1.36
C GLU A 81 -4.82 -8.09 -0.35
N ASN A 82 -5.85 -7.47 0.23
CA ASN A 82 -6.89 -8.15 0.98
C ASN A 82 -8.15 -7.28 1.06
N ASP A 83 -9.28 -7.90 1.35
CA ASP A 83 -10.52 -7.19 1.65
C ASP A 83 -10.46 -6.60 3.07
N LEU A 84 -10.81 -5.31 3.22
CA LEU A 84 -10.81 -4.62 4.51
C LEU A 84 -11.74 -5.25 5.54
N GLY A 85 -12.84 -5.87 5.10
CA GLY A 85 -13.75 -6.63 5.95
C GLY A 85 -13.24 -8.02 6.35
N ALA A 86 -12.11 -8.46 5.79
CA ALA A 86 -11.53 -9.78 6.03
C ALA A 86 -10.17 -9.77 6.75
N LEU A 87 -9.69 -8.61 7.17
CA LEU A 87 -8.43 -8.46 7.92
C LEU A 87 -8.44 -9.34 9.19
N GLY A 88 -7.30 -9.97 9.48
CA GLY A 88 -7.15 -10.93 10.57
C GLY A 88 -7.83 -12.29 10.34
N SER A 89 -8.54 -12.47 9.23
CA SER A 89 -9.28 -13.70 8.90
C SER A 89 -8.78 -14.39 7.63
N LEU A 90 -8.47 -13.63 6.58
CA LEU A 90 -7.93 -14.14 5.32
C LEU A 90 -6.46 -13.79 5.15
N GLU A 91 -5.70 -14.69 4.54
CA GLU A 91 -4.29 -14.45 4.22
C GLU A 91 -4.13 -13.38 3.13
N MET A 92 -3.19 -12.46 3.35
CA MET A 92 -2.76 -11.46 2.37
C MET A 92 -2.26 -12.13 1.08
N GLN A 93 -2.76 -11.69 -0.08
CA GLN A 93 -2.38 -12.24 -1.39
C GLN A 93 -1.36 -11.33 -2.07
N LYS A 94 -0.24 -11.88 -2.55
CA LYS A 94 0.75 -11.09 -3.30
C LYS A 94 0.26 -10.86 -4.73
N VAL A 95 0.20 -9.59 -5.15
CA VAL A 95 -0.25 -9.18 -6.51
C VAL A 95 0.87 -8.63 -7.38
N ALA A 96 1.87 -8.01 -6.77
CA ALA A 96 2.99 -7.44 -7.50
C ALA A 96 4.32 -7.64 -6.79
N THR A 97 5.39 -7.56 -7.57
CA THR A 97 6.76 -7.68 -7.07
C THR A 97 7.28 -6.37 -6.49
N ASN A 98 6.70 -5.24 -6.90
CA ASN A 98 6.93 -3.90 -6.37
C ASN A 98 5.83 -2.93 -6.80
N VAL A 99 5.85 -1.70 -6.25
CA VAL A 99 4.85 -0.66 -6.55
C VAL A 99 4.82 -0.26 -8.02
N TYR A 100 5.96 -0.22 -8.71
CA TYR A 100 6.00 0.11 -10.14
C TYR A 100 5.43 -1.03 -10.98
N ASP A 101 5.79 -2.28 -10.69
CA ASP A 101 5.17 -3.48 -11.31
C ASP A 101 3.66 -3.53 -11.06
N PHE A 102 3.19 -3.05 -9.90
CA PHE A 102 1.76 -2.95 -9.61
C PHE A 102 1.08 -1.91 -10.50
N ILE A 103 1.61 -0.68 -10.54
CA ILE A 103 1.08 0.41 -11.36
C ILE A 103 1.05 0.01 -12.84
N ASP A 104 2.14 -0.55 -13.36
CA ASP A 104 2.23 -0.97 -14.76
C ASP A 104 1.18 -2.05 -15.09
N LYS A 105 1.00 -3.05 -14.22
CA LYS A 105 0.00 -4.11 -14.41
C LYS A 105 -1.43 -3.56 -14.46
N VAL A 106 -1.77 -2.68 -13.51
CA VAL A 106 -3.10 -2.08 -13.47
C VAL A 106 -3.35 -1.29 -14.75
N LEU A 107 -2.39 -0.47 -15.19
CA LEU A 107 -2.51 0.30 -16.43
C LEU A 107 -2.57 -0.57 -17.69
N GLU A 108 -1.89 -1.72 -17.71
CA GLU A 108 -1.98 -2.67 -18.83
C GLU A 108 -3.34 -3.38 -18.91
N GLU A 109 -3.99 -3.62 -17.77
CA GLU A 109 -5.32 -4.25 -17.72
C GLU A 109 -6.46 -3.31 -18.18
N GLU A 110 -6.23 -2.00 -18.21
CA GLU A 110 -7.19 -0.99 -18.73
C GLU A 110 -7.20 -0.87 -20.27
N LEU A 111 -6.19 -1.42 -20.96
CA LEU A 111 -6.00 -1.32 -22.42
C LEU A 111 -6.75 -2.41 -23.22
#